data_AF-A0A7S4LQ81-F1
#
_entry.id   AF-A0A7S4LQ81-F1
#
_cell.length_a   1.000
_cell.length_b   1.000
_cell.length_c   1.000
_cell.angle_alpha   90.00
_cell.angle_beta   90.00
_cell.angle_gamma   90.00
#
_symmetry.space_group_name_H-M   'P 1'
#
loop_
_entity.id
_entity.type
_entity.pdbx_description
1 polymer ?
#
loop_
_entity_poly.entity_id
_entity_poly.type
_entity_poly.pdbx_seq_one_letter_code
_entity_poly.pdbx_strand_id
1 'polypeptide(L)'
;NKPIEETVIGAVDYSTDFFGQRVNLTVSGQLNVETHACALSDVYTFGPTFRAENSFTSRHLSEFWMIEPEIAFADLTDDINLAEDYLKYCVEYALENCADDLEFFENNPYGEMGLRDRLRNVIANPFKRLTYTEAIEILQNAVAEGHKFEETPVWGMDLPSEHERFICEKVFQQPVVLTDYPKDIKAFYMKLNDDGKTV
;
A
#
# COMPACT_ATOMS: atom_id res chain seq x y z
N ASN A 1 -31.69 21.47 7.06
CA ASN A 1 -31.00 20.52 7.97
C ASN A 1 -31.42 20.81 9.39
N LYS A 2 -32.19 19.91 10.02
CA LYS A 2 -32.41 19.98 11.46
C LYS A 2 -31.10 19.57 12.16
N PRO A 3 -30.65 20.29 13.19
CA PRO A 3 -29.52 19.84 14.00
C PRO A 3 -29.86 18.51 14.68
N ILE A 4 -28.83 17.67 14.88
CA ILE A 4 -28.97 16.43 15.65
C ILE A 4 -29.29 16.81 17.09
N GLU A 5 -30.36 16.23 17.65
CA GLU A 5 -30.81 16.54 19.01
C GLU A 5 -29.89 15.88 20.05
N GLU A 6 -29.67 16.54 21.19
CA GLU A 6 -28.99 15.94 22.34
C GLU A 6 -29.99 15.11 23.15
N THR A 7 -29.58 13.93 23.58
CA THR A 7 -30.32 13.13 24.55
C THR A 7 -30.40 13.85 25.90
N VAL A 8 -31.32 13.41 26.76
CA VAL A 8 -31.52 13.94 28.14
C VAL A 8 -30.23 13.92 28.99
N ILE A 9 -29.24 13.11 28.60
CA ILE A 9 -27.93 12.94 29.26
C ILE A 9 -26.77 13.63 28.50
N GLY A 10 -27.05 14.46 27.50
CA GLY A 10 -26.06 15.23 26.75
C GLY A 10 -25.26 14.43 25.71
N ALA A 11 -25.60 13.16 25.49
CA ALA A 11 -25.05 12.38 24.39
C ALA A 11 -25.79 12.69 23.08
N VAL A 12 -25.10 12.66 21.94
CA VAL A 12 -25.69 12.89 20.62
C VAL A 12 -26.69 11.79 20.27
N ASP A 13 -27.94 12.14 19.91
CA ASP A 13 -28.95 11.19 19.45
C ASP A 13 -28.84 10.93 17.93
N TYR A 14 -28.04 9.93 17.57
CA TYR A 14 -27.85 9.52 16.18
C TYR A 14 -29.10 8.90 15.52
N SER A 15 -30.17 8.57 16.26
CA SER A 15 -31.40 8.05 15.64
C SER A 15 -32.11 9.08 14.78
N THR A 16 -31.82 10.36 15.03
CA THR A 16 -32.31 11.52 14.27
C THR A 16 -31.40 11.92 13.10
N ASP A 17 -30.22 11.29 13.00
CA ASP A 17 -29.32 11.46 11.85
C ASP A 17 -29.93 10.83 10.59
N PHE A 18 -29.46 11.21 9.40
CA PHE A 18 -30.02 10.79 8.12
C PHE A 18 -30.07 9.25 7.96
N PHE A 19 -29.04 8.57 8.44
CA PHE A 19 -28.94 7.10 8.39
C PHE A 19 -29.46 6.40 9.66
N GLY A 20 -29.98 7.16 10.64
CA GLY A 20 -30.44 6.63 11.92
C GLY A 20 -29.34 6.05 12.82
N GLN A 21 -28.07 6.26 12.45
CA GLN A 21 -26.90 5.82 13.18
C GLN A 21 -25.69 6.69 12.79
N ARG A 22 -24.63 6.63 13.60
CA ARG A 22 -23.35 7.25 13.27
C ARG A 22 -22.76 6.58 12.02
N VAL A 23 -22.41 7.39 11.03
CA VAL A 23 -21.70 6.96 9.82
C VAL A 23 -20.39 7.73 9.70
N ASN A 24 -19.39 7.11 9.07
CA ASN A 24 -18.10 7.74 8.77
C ASN A 24 -17.77 7.51 7.29
N LEU A 25 -16.84 8.32 6.77
CA LEU A 25 -16.23 8.05 5.48
C LEU A 25 -15.28 6.85 5.58
N THR A 26 -15.28 5.99 4.56
CA THR A 26 -14.49 4.76 4.59
C THR A 26 -13.00 5.01 4.35
N VAL A 27 -12.16 4.24 5.02
CA VAL A 27 -10.71 4.18 4.79
C VAL A 27 -10.35 3.17 3.72
N SER A 28 -11.25 2.24 3.39
CA SER A 28 -11.04 1.12 2.45
C SER A 28 -12.36 0.42 2.12
N GLY A 29 -12.48 -0.11 0.90
CA GLY A 29 -13.60 -0.96 0.48
C GLY A 29 -13.36 -2.45 0.73
N GLN A 30 -12.19 -2.84 1.26
CA GLN A 30 -11.70 -4.23 1.30
C GLN A 30 -12.73 -5.24 1.84
N LEU A 31 -13.28 -4.99 3.04
CA LEU A 31 -14.24 -5.93 3.67
C LEU A 31 -15.52 -6.11 2.85
N ASN A 32 -15.93 -5.07 2.11
CA ASN A 32 -17.08 -5.18 1.22
C ASN A 32 -16.73 -5.97 -0.05
N VAL A 33 -15.54 -5.77 -0.61
CA VAL A 33 -15.15 -6.45 -1.86
C VAL A 33 -14.91 -7.96 -1.65
N GLU A 34 -14.46 -8.40 -0.46
CA GLU A 34 -14.39 -9.83 -0.08
C GLU A 34 -15.74 -10.56 -0.24
N THR A 35 -16.84 -9.91 0.15
CA THR A 35 -18.19 -10.48 -0.01
C THR A 35 -18.62 -10.58 -1.48
N HIS A 36 -18.13 -9.68 -2.33
CA HIS A 36 -18.42 -9.71 -3.77
C HIS A 36 -17.56 -10.76 -4.47
N ALA A 37 -16.30 -10.91 -4.09
CA ALA A 37 -15.41 -11.96 -4.60
C ALA A 37 -16.00 -13.37 -4.36
N CYS A 38 -16.65 -13.58 -3.21
CA CYS A 38 -17.36 -14.84 -2.93
C CYS A 38 -18.50 -15.15 -3.92
N ALA A 39 -19.06 -14.14 -4.62
CA ALA A 39 -20.15 -14.31 -5.58
C ALA A 39 -19.70 -14.19 -7.04
N LEU A 40 -18.68 -13.38 -7.32
CA LEU A 40 -18.24 -12.99 -8.67
C LEU A 40 -16.82 -13.47 -9.01
N SER A 41 -16.14 -14.12 -8.07
CA SER A 41 -14.73 -14.55 -8.12
C SER A 41 -13.75 -13.38 -8.14
N ASP A 42 -13.67 -12.63 -9.23
CA ASP A 42 -12.66 -11.58 -9.42
C ASP A 42 -13.35 -10.21 -9.52
N VAL A 43 -13.03 -9.33 -8.59
CA VAL A 43 -13.65 -8.01 -8.47
C VAL A 43 -12.61 -6.96 -8.08
N TYR A 44 -12.89 -5.70 -8.35
CA TYR A 44 -12.06 -4.60 -7.87
C TYR A 44 -12.93 -3.39 -7.53
N THR A 45 -12.49 -2.61 -6.55
CA THR A 45 -13.02 -1.27 -6.31
C THR A 45 -12.16 -0.25 -7.06
N PHE A 46 -12.76 0.88 -7.45
CA PHE A 46 -12.02 2.08 -7.82
C PHE A 46 -12.83 3.28 -7.32
N GLY A 47 -12.43 3.82 -6.18
CA GLY A 47 -13.22 4.84 -5.48
C GLY A 47 -12.42 5.70 -4.50
N PRO A 48 -13.01 6.82 -4.03
CA PRO A 48 -12.40 7.68 -3.05
C PRO A 48 -12.42 7.04 -1.66
N THR A 49 -11.35 7.25 -0.91
CA THR A 49 -11.17 6.85 0.48
C THR A 49 -10.54 7.98 1.27
N PHE A 50 -10.72 7.95 2.59
CA PHE A 50 -10.49 9.11 3.44
C PHE A 50 -9.67 8.75 4.68
N ARG A 51 -8.73 9.61 5.04
CA ARG A 51 -7.97 9.51 6.29
C ARG A 51 -8.04 10.83 7.06
N ALA A 52 -8.42 10.75 8.33
CA ALA A 52 -8.59 11.91 9.21
C ALA A 52 -7.39 12.13 10.15
N GLU A 53 -6.25 11.51 9.84
CA GLU A 53 -5.01 11.69 10.60
C GLU A 53 -4.45 13.11 10.42
N ASN A 54 -3.95 13.69 11.51
CA ASN A 54 -3.37 15.03 11.49
C ASN A 54 -1.92 15.01 10.98
N SER A 55 -1.73 14.59 9.72
CA SER A 55 -0.42 14.39 9.08
C SER A 55 -0.18 15.46 8.01
N PHE A 56 0.81 16.34 8.25
CA PHE A 56 1.20 17.42 7.33
C PHE A 56 2.54 17.10 6.66
N THR A 57 2.55 16.12 5.77
CA THR A 57 3.75 15.75 4.99
C THR A 57 3.45 15.87 3.50
N SER A 58 4.50 15.88 2.66
CA SER A 58 4.35 16.00 1.20
C SER A 58 3.73 14.77 0.51
N ARG A 59 3.47 13.68 1.25
CA ARG A 59 2.99 12.40 0.72
C ARG A 59 1.63 11.96 1.26
N HIS A 60 1.01 12.71 2.17
CA HIS A 60 -0.26 12.33 2.80
C HIS A 60 -1.40 13.24 2.32
N LEU A 61 -2.53 12.62 1.98
CA LEU A 61 -3.78 13.29 1.59
C LEU A 61 -4.92 12.80 2.50
N SER A 62 -5.84 13.70 2.86
CA SER A 62 -7.05 13.32 3.61
C SER A 62 -8.12 12.66 2.74
N GLU A 63 -8.05 12.85 1.42
CA GLU A 63 -8.88 12.21 0.41
C GLU A 63 -7.98 11.75 -0.74
N PHE A 64 -8.08 10.48 -1.11
CA PHE A 64 -7.34 9.89 -2.22
C PHE A 64 -8.12 8.70 -2.79
N TRP A 65 -7.75 8.29 -3.99
CA TRP A 65 -8.40 7.18 -4.68
C TRP A 65 -7.63 5.89 -4.44
N MET A 66 -8.37 4.81 -4.16
CA MET A 66 -7.82 3.47 -4.09
C MET A 66 -8.43 2.59 -5.18
N ILE A 67 -7.59 1.69 -5.69
CA ILE A 67 -7.98 0.57 -6.54
C ILE A 67 -7.68 -0.68 -5.71
N GLU A 68 -8.71 -1.46 -5.36
CA GLU A 68 -8.58 -2.60 -4.45
C GLU A 68 -9.13 -3.85 -5.16
N PRO A 69 -8.27 -4.64 -5.83
CA PRO A 69 -8.67 -5.93 -6.38
C PRO A 69 -8.83 -6.97 -5.26
N GLU A 70 -9.78 -7.88 -5.45
CA GLU A 70 -9.98 -9.07 -4.61
C GLU A 70 -10.28 -10.26 -5.53
N ILE A 71 -9.55 -11.35 -5.36
CA ILE A 71 -9.58 -12.53 -6.24
C ILE A 71 -9.87 -13.80 -5.44
N ALA A 72 -10.92 -14.53 -5.82
CA ALA A 72 -11.26 -15.79 -5.17
C ALA A 72 -10.35 -16.93 -5.64
N PHE A 73 -10.20 -17.95 -4.79
CA PHE A 73 -9.38 -19.14 -5.06
C PHE A 73 -7.88 -18.86 -5.25
N ALA A 74 -7.42 -17.70 -4.80
CA ALA A 74 -6.04 -17.26 -4.85
C ALA A 74 -5.34 -17.42 -3.49
N ASP A 75 -4.03 -17.58 -3.52
CA ASP A 75 -3.19 -17.40 -2.34
C ASP A 75 -2.29 -16.15 -2.47
N LEU A 76 -1.41 -15.93 -1.48
CA LEU A 76 -0.50 -14.79 -1.46
C LEU A 76 0.41 -14.74 -2.70
N THR A 77 0.80 -15.88 -3.25
CA THR A 77 1.64 -15.92 -4.47
C THR A 77 0.86 -15.40 -5.67
N ASP A 78 -0.41 -15.77 -5.79
CA ASP A 78 -1.29 -15.30 -6.86
C ASP A 78 -1.55 -13.78 -6.72
N ASP A 79 -1.77 -13.28 -5.51
CA ASP A 79 -1.94 -11.85 -5.23
C ASP A 79 -0.68 -11.05 -5.61
N ILE A 80 0.51 -11.54 -5.25
CA ILE A 80 1.77 -10.91 -5.64
C ILE A 80 1.96 -10.91 -7.16
N ASN A 81 1.62 -12.02 -7.83
CA ASN A 81 1.68 -12.10 -9.29
C ASN A 81 0.74 -11.09 -9.95
N LEU A 82 -0.50 -10.98 -9.46
CA LEU A 82 -1.47 -10.02 -9.95
C LEU A 82 -0.99 -8.58 -9.76
N ALA A 83 -0.47 -8.23 -8.58
CA ALA A 83 0.05 -6.91 -8.30
C ALA A 83 1.24 -6.55 -9.21
N GLU A 84 2.15 -7.50 -9.44
CA GLU A 84 3.29 -7.33 -10.34
C GLU A 84 2.83 -7.12 -11.79
N ASP A 85 1.95 -7.98 -12.30
CA ASP A 85 1.42 -7.90 -13.67
C ASP A 85 0.63 -6.60 -13.88
N TYR A 86 -0.19 -6.20 -12.91
CA TYR A 86 -0.95 -4.95 -12.94
C TYR A 86 -0.03 -3.73 -13.04
N LEU A 87 0.97 -3.62 -12.16
CA LEU A 87 1.89 -2.49 -12.16
C LEU A 87 2.71 -2.43 -13.45
N LYS A 88 3.19 -3.59 -13.94
CA LYS A 88 3.94 -3.65 -15.19
C LYS A 88 3.09 -3.22 -16.38
N TYR A 89 1.85 -3.69 -16.45
CA TYR A 89 0.91 -3.30 -17.50
C TYR A 89 0.65 -1.79 -17.49
N CYS A 90 0.39 -1.19 -16.33
CA CYS A 90 0.16 0.26 -16.24
C CYS A 90 1.38 1.07 -16.68
N VAL A 91 2.59 0.64 -16.30
CA VAL A 91 3.83 1.31 -16.70
C VAL A 91 4.09 1.17 -18.19
N GLU A 92 3.91 -0.03 -18.75
CA GLU A 92 4.03 -0.28 -20.19
C GLU A 92 3.02 0.56 -20.98
N TYR A 93 1.76 0.57 -20.55
CA TYR A 93 0.72 1.39 -21.17
C TYR A 93 1.10 2.87 -21.19
N ALA A 94 1.61 3.42 -20.09
CA ALA A 94 2.06 4.81 -20.04
C ALA A 94 3.26 5.07 -20.97
N LEU A 95 4.24 4.17 -21.00
CA LEU A 95 5.41 4.28 -21.89
C LEU A 95 5.03 4.26 -23.37
N GLU A 96 4.01 3.50 -23.75
CA GLU A 96 3.53 3.37 -25.13
C GLU A 96 2.59 4.51 -25.55
N ASN A 97 1.74 4.98 -24.64
CA ASN A 97 0.61 5.86 -24.97
C ASN A 97 0.79 7.32 -24.48
N CYS A 98 1.79 7.60 -23.65
CA CYS A 98 1.99 8.92 -23.03
C CYS A 98 3.41 9.47 -23.23
N ALA A 99 4.04 9.17 -24.37
CA ALA A 99 5.45 9.51 -24.63
C ALA A 99 5.77 11.01 -24.47
N ASP A 100 4.92 11.89 -25.01
CA ASP A 100 5.12 13.35 -24.95
C ASP A 100 5.06 13.87 -23.51
N ASP A 101 4.10 13.39 -22.72
CA ASP A 101 3.97 13.77 -21.31
C ASP A 101 5.15 13.25 -20.48
N LEU A 102 5.56 11.99 -20.71
CA LEU A 102 6.72 11.40 -20.02
C LEU A 102 8.02 12.12 -20.39
N GLU A 103 8.18 12.55 -21.65
CA GLU A 103 9.32 13.37 -22.06
C GLU A 103 9.31 14.72 -21.36
N PHE A 104 8.15 15.36 -21.28
CA PHE A 104 7.99 16.61 -20.54
C PHE A 104 8.37 16.43 -19.07
N PHE A 105 7.85 15.41 -18.39
CA PHE A 105 8.16 15.15 -16.97
C PHE A 105 9.61 14.74 -16.72
N GLU A 106 10.33 14.23 -17.71
CA GLU A 106 11.76 13.94 -17.58
C GLU A 106 12.63 15.19 -17.80
N ASN A 107 12.30 16.01 -18.81
CA ASN A 107 13.12 17.14 -19.24
C ASN A 107 12.75 18.47 -18.56
N ASN A 108 11.65 18.52 -17.80
CA ASN A 108 11.25 19.72 -17.06
C ASN A 108 12.25 20.04 -15.93
N PRO A 109 12.55 21.32 -15.63
CA PRO A 109 13.39 21.70 -14.49
C PRO A 109 12.92 21.20 -13.11
N TYR A 110 11.64 20.89 -12.96
CA TYR A 110 11.02 20.31 -11.77
C TYR A 110 10.69 18.81 -11.94
N GLY A 111 11.14 18.22 -13.04
CA GLY A 111 10.91 16.83 -13.42
C GLY A 111 11.87 15.84 -12.76
N GLU A 112 11.80 14.58 -13.20
CA GLU A 112 12.67 13.50 -12.77
C GLU A 112 13.58 13.06 -13.93
N MET A 113 14.85 13.44 -13.87
CA MET A 113 15.86 12.99 -14.84
C MET A 113 16.02 11.46 -14.76
N GLY A 114 15.90 10.77 -15.90
CA GLY A 114 15.94 9.31 -15.96
C GLY A 114 14.60 8.64 -15.64
N LEU A 115 13.50 9.39 -15.58
CA LEU A 115 12.14 8.86 -15.35
C LEU A 115 11.84 7.69 -16.29
N ARG A 116 12.06 7.86 -17.60
CA ARG A 116 11.72 6.82 -18.58
C ARG A 116 12.59 5.58 -18.40
N ASP A 117 13.87 5.75 -18.05
CA ASP A 117 14.76 4.63 -17.76
C ASP A 117 14.35 3.88 -16.48
N ARG A 118 13.93 4.61 -15.43
CA ARG A 118 13.38 4.00 -14.21
C ARG A 118 12.12 3.21 -14.51
N LEU A 119 11.19 3.75 -15.30
CA LEU A 119 9.96 3.05 -15.72
C LEU A 119 10.28 1.80 -16.54
N ARG A 120 11.25 1.88 -17.47
CA ARG A 120 11.73 0.71 -18.22
C ARG A 120 12.35 -0.34 -17.30
N ASN A 121 13.08 0.06 -16.27
CA ASN A 121 13.66 -0.86 -15.29
C ASN A 121 12.57 -1.62 -14.50
N VAL A 122 11.45 -0.97 -14.16
CA VAL A 122 10.33 -1.62 -13.46
C VAL A 122 9.77 -2.79 -14.25
N ILE A 123 9.64 -2.65 -15.58
CA ILE A 123 9.07 -3.71 -16.43
C ILE A 123 10.10 -4.72 -16.92
N ALA A 124 11.40 -4.39 -16.86
CA ALA A 124 12.47 -5.21 -17.43
C ALA A 124 12.72 -6.53 -16.68
N ASN A 125 12.46 -6.58 -15.37
CA ASN A 125 12.78 -7.72 -14.52
C ASN A 125 11.60 -8.14 -13.62
N PRO A 126 11.52 -9.41 -13.21
CA PRO A 126 10.63 -9.84 -12.14
C PRO A 126 10.89 -9.06 -10.85
N PHE A 127 9.85 -8.77 -10.08
CA PHE A 127 10.02 -8.10 -8.80
C PHE A 127 10.76 -9.01 -7.83
N LYS A 128 11.67 -8.44 -7.03
CA LYS A 128 12.42 -9.20 -6.04
C LYS A 128 11.48 -9.55 -4.87
N ARG A 129 11.27 -10.83 -4.61
CA ARG A 129 10.47 -11.30 -3.46
C ARG A 129 11.38 -11.65 -2.30
N LEU A 130 11.01 -11.19 -1.10
CA LEU A 130 11.71 -11.43 0.15
C LEU A 130 10.70 -11.56 1.29
N THR A 131 11.02 -12.38 2.27
CA THR A 131 10.32 -12.34 3.56
C THR A 131 10.74 -11.10 4.35
N TYR A 132 9.87 -10.64 5.25
CA TYR A 132 10.18 -9.59 6.21
C TYR A 132 11.44 -9.91 7.03
N THR A 133 11.62 -11.18 7.41
CA THR A 133 12.77 -11.63 8.19
C THR A 133 14.07 -11.45 7.40
N GLU A 134 14.10 -11.84 6.13
CA GLU A 134 15.26 -11.60 5.25
C GLU A 134 15.53 -10.09 5.06
N ALA A 135 14.49 -9.28 4.93
CA ALA A 135 14.63 -7.83 4.84
C ALA A 135 15.28 -7.22 6.09
N ILE A 136 14.88 -7.65 7.29
CA ILE A 136 15.50 -7.23 8.56
C ILE A 136 16.96 -7.67 8.62
N GLU A 137 17.29 -8.90 8.21
CA GLU A 137 18.68 -9.38 8.19
C GLU A 137 19.56 -8.54 7.24
N ILE A 138 19.06 -8.19 6.06
CA ILE A 138 19.76 -7.30 5.11
C ILE A 138 20.05 -5.94 5.75
N LEU A 139 19.06 -5.34 6.42
CA LEU A 139 19.21 -4.04 7.06
C LEU A 139 20.19 -4.11 8.24
N GLN A 140 20.12 -5.15 9.05
CA GLN A 140 21.05 -5.35 10.18
C GLN A 140 22.49 -5.58 9.71
N ASN A 141 22.68 -6.32 8.62
CA ASN A 141 24.00 -6.49 7.99
C ASN A 141 24.55 -5.14 7.47
N ALA A 142 23.71 -4.32 6.84
CA ALA A 142 24.10 -2.98 6.41
C ALA A 142 24.55 -2.10 7.60
N VAL A 143 23.85 -2.19 8.75
CA VAL A 143 24.27 -1.52 9.99
C VAL A 143 25.62 -2.04 10.49
N ALA A 144 25.83 -3.36 10.46
CA ALA A 144 27.10 -3.98 10.85
C ALA A 144 28.26 -3.55 9.93
N GLU A 145 27.98 -3.28 8.65
CA GLU A 145 28.93 -2.74 7.66
C GLU A 145 29.13 -1.22 7.77
N GLY A 146 28.42 -0.55 8.69
CA GLY A 146 28.61 0.87 9.02
C GLY A 146 27.59 1.81 8.39
N HIS A 147 26.55 1.30 7.73
CA HIS A 147 25.40 2.12 7.34
C HIS A 147 24.66 2.63 8.58
N LYS A 148 24.14 3.86 8.51
CA LYS A 148 23.40 4.48 9.61
C LYS A 148 21.99 4.81 9.14
N PHE A 149 21.02 4.10 9.71
CA PHE A 149 19.60 4.42 9.61
C PHE A 149 19.20 5.38 10.74
N GLU A 150 18.15 6.17 10.54
CA GLU A 150 17.55 6.98 11.59
C GLU A 150 16.95 6.08 12.69
N GLU A 151 16.30 4.99 12.28
CA GLU A 151 15.78 3.96 13.18
C GLU A 151 16.57 2.65 13.04
N THR A 152 16.94 2.03 14.16
CA THR A 152 17.68 0.76 14.08
C THR A 152 16.73 -0.38 13.68
N PRO A 153 17.02 -1.15 12.63
CA PRO A 153 16.16 -2.25 12.17
C PRO A 153 16.11 -3.38 13.21
N VAL A 154 14.92 -3.61 13.79
CA VAL A 154 14.65 -4.66 14.77
C VAL A 154 13.45 -5.48 14.33
N TRP A 155 13.57 -6.81 14.38
CA TRP A 155 12.46 -7.70 14.06
C TRP A 155 11.24 -7.41 14.95
N GLY A 156 10.08 -7.23 14.33
CA GLY A 156 8.83 -6.85 15.01
C GLY A 156 8.42 -5.39 14.80
N MET A 157 9.28 -4.53 14.28
CA MET A 157 8.91 -3.15 13.89
C MET A 157 8.35 -3.11 12.47
N ASP A 158 7.52 -2.11 12.18
CA ASP A 158 7.19 -1.78 10.80
C ASP A 158 8.40 -1.07 10.14
N LEU A 159 8.54 -1.21 8.83
CA LEU A 159 9.69 -0.67 8.10
C LEU A 159 9.44 0.80 7.74
N PRO A 160 10.17 1.78 8.31
CA PRO A 160 10.10 3.15 7.84
C PRO A 160 10.59 3.27 6.39
N SER A 161 10.13 4.32 5.71
CA SER A 161 10.42 4.55 4.28
C SER A 161 11.91 4.54 3.95
N GLU A 162 12.79 4.93 4.87
CA GLU A 162 14.25 4.84 4.67
C GLU A 162 14.75 3.40 4.47
N HIS A 163 14.20 2.44 5.22
CA HIS A 163 14.57 1.02 5.13
C HIS A 163 14.07 0.42 3.82
N GLU A 164 12.81 0.67 3.47
CA GLU A 164 12.22 0.23 2.20
C GLU A 164 13.01 0.75 1.01
N ARG A 165 13.35 2.06 1.02
CA ARG A 165 14.15 2.69 -0.03
C ARG A 165 15.56 2.14 -0.08
N PHE A 166 16.21 1.85 1.04
CA PHE A 166 17.53 1.24 1.03
C PHE A 166 17.51 -0.13 0.34
N ILE A 167 16.53 -0.97 0.67
CA ILE A 167 16.37 -2.30 0.05
C ILE A 167 16.16 -2.16 -1.46
N CYS A 168 15.22 -1.31 -1.89
CA CYS A 168 14.91 -1.13 -3.31
C CYS A 168 16.02 -0.43 -4.09
N GLU A 169 16.57 0.67 -3.58
CA GLU A 169 17.46 1.57 -4.35
C GLU A 169 18.95 1.24 -4.20
N LYS A 170 19.37 0.61 -3.09
CA LYS A 170 20.78 0.31 -2.81
C LYS A 170 21.12 -1.17 -2.90
N VAL A 171 20.24 -2.04 -2.41
CA VAL A 171 20.51 -3.48 -2.37
C VAL A 171 20.16 -4.15 -3.69
N PHE A 172 18.93 -3.96 -4.18
CA PHE A 172 18.44 -4.68 -5.36
C PHE A 172 18.35 -3.84 -6.64
N GLN A 173 18.25 -2.52 -6.52
CA GLN A 173 18.10 -1.58 -7.65
C GLN A 173 16.90 -1.92 -8.56
N GLN A 174 15.84 -2.48 -7.97
CA GLN A 174 14.60 -2.88 -8.64
C GLN A 174 13.45 -2.93 -7.62
N PRO A 175 12.18 -3.00 -8.06
CA PRO A 175 11.04 -3.19 -7.16
C PRO A 175 11.17 -4.47 -6.33
N VAL A 176 10.76 -4.39 -5.06
CA VAL A 176 10.83 -5.48 -4.09
C VAL A 176 9.45 -5.66 -3.46
N VAL A 177 9.03 -6.91 -3.28
CA VAL A 177 7.83 -7.32 -2.56
C VAL A 177 8.25 -8.00 -1.27
N LEU A 178 7.72 -7.53 -0.15
CA LEU A 178 7.97 -8.09 1.19
C LEU A 178 6.75 -8.90 1.66
N THR A 179 6.98 -10.12 2.13
CA THR A 179 5.95 -11.04 2.63
C THR A 179 6.20 -11.44 4.08
N ASP A 180 5.23 -12.14 4.69
CA ASP A 180 5.39 -12.79 6.00
C ASP A 180 5.77 -11.81 7.12
N TYR A 181 4.99 -10.72 7.23
CA TYR A 181 5.20 -9.72 8.27
C TYR A 181 4.79 -10.25 9.64
N PRO A 182 5.33 -9.72 10.75
CA PRO A 182 4.87 -10.07 12.09
C PRO A 182 3.38 -9.77 12.25
N LYS A 183 2.61 -10.75 12.75
CA LYS A 183 1.15 -10.63 12.88
C LYS A 183 0.70 -9.46 13.77
N ASP A 184 1.51 -9.12 14.77
CA ASP A 184 1.16 -8.12 15.79
C ASP A 184 1.17 -6.67 15.26
N ILE A 185 1.74 -6.44 14.07
CA ILE A 185 1.79 -5.13 13.41
C ILE A 185 0.96 -5.07 12.13
N LYS A 186 0.18 -6.12 11.85
CA LYS A 186 -0.66 -6.23 10.66
C LYS A 186 -2.13 -6.38 11.02
N ALA A 187 -2.99 -6.20 10.04
CA ALA A 187 -4.42 -6.17 10.26
C ALA A 187 -4.98 -7.57 10.61
N PHE A 188 -6.08 -7.59 11.36
CA PHE A 188 -6.69 -8.81 11.89
C PHE A 188 -7.18 -9.81 10.82
N TYR A 189 -7.39 -9.35 9.59
CA TYR A 189 -7.93 -10.16 8.48
C TYR A 189 -6.84 -10.91 7.72
N MET A 190 -5.55 -10.61 7.95
CA MET A 190 -4.47 -11.31 7.25
C MET A 190 -4.34 -12.75 7.75
N LYS A 191 -4.11 -13.69 6.83
CA LYS A 191 -4.05 -15.12 7.13
C LYS A 191 -2.80 -15.43 7.94
N LEU A 192 -2.98 -16.04 9.12
CA LEU A 192 -1.85 -16.51 9.93
C LEU A 192 -1.09 -17.63 9.22
N ASN A 193 0.23 -17.47 9.11
CA ASN A 193 1.14 -18.48 8.60
C ASN A 193 1.31 -19.65 9.57
N ASP A 194 1.79 -20.79 9.07
CA ASP A 194 1.98 -22.02 9.85
C ASP A 194 2.98 -21.86 11.02
N ASP A 195 3.84 -20.83 10.97
CA ASP A 195 4.79 -20.51 12.04
C ASP A 195 4.13 -19.88 13.28
N GLY A 196 2.85 -19.46 13.18
CA GLY A 196 2.08 -18.81 14.23
C GLY A 196 2.55 -17.40 14.62
N LYS A 197 3.48 -16.82 13.86
CA LYS A 197 4.14 -15.53 14.14
C LYS A 197 3.94 -14.51 13.02
N THR A 198 3.82 -14.96 11.78
CA THR A 198 3.73 -14.10 10.60
C THR A 198 2.37 -14.22 9.90
N VAL A 199 2.06 -13.22 9.08
CA VAL A 199 0.87 -13.13 8.22
C VAL A 199 1.23 -12.68 6.81
#